data_AF-A0A9W6X0Y2-F1
#
_entry.id   AF-A0A9W6X0Y2-F1
#
_cell.length_a   1.000
_cell.length_b   1.000
_cell.length_c   1.000
_cell.angle_alpha   90.00
_cell.angle_beta   90.00
_cell.angle_gamma   90.00
#
_symmetry.space_group_name_H-M   'P 1'
#
loop_
_entity.id
_entity.type
_entity.pdbx_description
1 polymer ?
#
loop_
_entity_poly.entity_id
_entity_poly.type
_entity_poly.pdbx_seq_one_letter_code
_entity_poly.pdbx_strand_id
1 'polypeptide(L)'
;MSGDANLGQLQALKMGVSRRGSSLNATLKAKDVRITLDTEFNDTNGYSFDYVLVFQVHDEAAELSEQQKKFSMRTILQHLARGGIETKMFYSADRGHVFCKLRATLERLSKEADRIDYKVEFDPSELRRIAETGYEEHNIKKINIKDEHHVSHRDPFQNIFAKFDVEPRLAAAYRKYGSNQIPFRGVDRYVSTLWQNPSETRGEGGCGLNLSELLRDKCLVAAFPLHEPAELEKLRGKWFSWNFAPWNQPLWEIKDYFGEKVGLYFAWLGEYQWHSSLESHC
;
A
#
# COMPACT_ATOMS: atom_id res chain seq x y z
N MET A 1 7.91 31.75 -22.61
CA MET A 1 8.84 30.72 -23.14
C MET A 1 9.85 30.24 -22.07
N SER A 2 9.53 30.32 -20.77
CA SER A 2 10.45 30.00 -19.66
C SER A 2 10.04 28.75 -18.85
N GLY A 3 8.84 28.20 -19.09
CA GLY A 3 8.29 27.05 -18.33
C GLY A 3 8.83 25.71 -18.81
N ASP A 4 8.96 25.53 -20.14
CA ASP A 4 9.33 24.24 -20.73
C ASP A 4 10.80 23.85 -20.48
N ALA A 5 11.69 24.84 -20.33
CA ALA A 5 13.10 24.59 -20.02
C ALA A 5 13.31 23.99 -18.62
N ASN A 6 12.48 24.38 -17.64
CA ASN A 6 12.55 23.89 -16.26
C ASN A 6 12.01 22.46 -16.13
N LEU A 7 10.96 22.12 -16.88
CA LEU A 7 10.38 20.77 -16.88
C LEU A 7 11.37 19.73 -17.44
N GLY A 8 12.07 20.07 -18.53
CA GLY A 8 13.10 19.22 -19.12
C GLY A 8 14.32 19.02 -18.20
N GLN A 9 14.71 20.06 -17.47
CA GLN A 9 15.78 19.98 -16.47
C GLN A 9 15.38 19.10 -15.27
N LEU A 10 14.15 19.24 -14.77
CA LEU A 10 13.58 18.41 -13.72
C LEU A 10 13.44 16.95 -14.15
N GLN A 11 13.00 16.66 -15.39
CA GLN A 11 12.95 15.31 -15.93
C GLN A 11 14.35 14.68 -16.08
N ALA A 12 15.33 15.44 -16.57
CA ALA A 12 16.71 14.99 -16.67
C ALA A 12 17.34 14.74 -15.29
N LEU A 13 17.04 15.58 -14.29
CA LEU A 13 17.43 15.38 -12.88
C LEU A 13 16.70 14.18 -12.25
N LYS A 14 15.41 13.98 -12.54
CA LYS A 14 14.62 12.82 -12.08
C LYS A 14 15.24 11.51 -12.60
N MET A 15 15.65 11.48 -13.86
CA MET A 15 16.42 10.35 -14.43
C MET A 15 17.83 10.23 -13.84
N GLY A 16 18.53 11.35 -13.61
CA GLY A 16 19.91 11.37 -13.08
C GLY A 16 20.02 10.95 -11.61
N VAL A 17 19.03 11.31 -10.79
CA VAL A 17 18.93 10.98 -9.36
C VAL A 17 18.47 9.54 -9.15
N SER A 18 17.63 9.02 -10.05
CA SER A 18 17.28 7.59 -10.13
C SER A 18 18.48 6.71 -10.50
N ARG A 19 19.38 7.19 -11.38
CA ARG A 19 20.59 6.47 -11.81
C ARG A 19 21.75 6.50 -10.80
N ARG A 20 21.85 7.50 -9.94
CA ARG A 20 22.89 7.59 -8.90
C ARG A 20 22.37 7.11 -7.54
N GLY A 21 22.39 5.80 -7.37
CA GLY A 21 22.36 5.19 -6.05
C GLY A 21 23.56 5.66 -5.24
N SER A 22 23.29 6.31 -4.10
CA SER A 22 24.13 6.43 -2.90
C SER A 22 23.70 7.66 -2.10
N SER A 23 23.30 7.41 -0.85
CA SER A 23 22.79 8.40 0.11
C SER A 23 23.88 9.24 0.80
N LEU A 24 25.16 8.94 0.57
CA LEU A 24 26.25 9.50 1.39
C LEU A 24 27.04 10.65 0.72
N ASN A 25 27.09 10.72 -0.61
CA ASN A 25 27.84 11.75 -1.36
C ASN A 25 26.94 12.74 -2.13
N ALA A 26 25.65 12.79 -1.81
CA ALA A 26 24.75 13.77 -2.42
C ALA A 26 25.10 15.17 -1.88
N THR A 27 25.52 16.07 -2.77
CA THR A 27 25.64 17.51 -2.49
C THR A 27 24.36 18.03 -1.84
N LEU A 28 24.44 19.05 -0.98
CA LEU A 28 23.27 19.65 -0.29
C LEU A 28 22.11 19.91 -1.27
N LYS A 29 22.40 20.49 -2.43
CA LYS A 29 21.43 20.70 -3.53
C LYS A 29 20.70 19.43 -3.98
N ALA A 30 21.39 18.29 -4.04
CA ALA A 30 20.78 17.02 -4.43
C ALA A 30 19.93 16.40 -3.30
N LYS A 31 20.21 16.73 -2.03
CA LYS A 31 19.35 16.37 -0.89
C LYS A 31 18.08 17.21 -0.92
N ASP A 32 18.19 18.53 -1.13
CA ASP A 32 17.05 19.44 -1.18
C ASP A 32 16.08 19.06 -2.31
N VAL A 33 16.60 18.82 -3.53
CA VAL A 33 15.78 18.36 -4.66
C VAL A 33 15.06 17.05 -4.36
N ARG A 34 15.69 16.11 -3.65
CA ARG A 34 15.06 14.85 -3.25
C ARG A 34 13.93 15.07 -2.24
N ILE A 35 14.12 15.96 -1.27
CA ILE A 35 13.08 16.31 -0.29
C ILE A 35 11.89 16.96 -1.00
N THR A 36 12.15 17.87 -1.95
CA THR A 36 11.11 18.47 -2.78
C THR A 36 10.33 17.41 -3.55
N LEU A 37 11.00 16.49 -4.25
CA LEU A 37 10.33 15.41 -4.99
C LEU A 37 9.54 14.46 -4.09
N ASP A 38 10.03 14.18 -2.87
CA ASP A 38 9.29 13.35 -1.91
C ASP A 38 8.05 14.08 -1.38
N THR A 39 8.13 15.39 -1.19
CA THR A 39 7.01 16.24 -0.76
C THR A 39 5.96 16.33 -1.86
N GLU A 40 6.36 16.65 -3.09
CA GLU A 40 5.47 16.68 -4.27
C GLU A 40 4.76 15.34 -4.49
N PHE A 41 5.48 14.22 -4.32
CA PHE A 41 4.89 12.90 -4.42
C PHE A 41 3.81 12.67 -3.37
N ASN A 42 4.10 13.02 -2.12
CA ASN A 42 3.16 12.86 -1.01
C ASN A 42 1.93 13.77 -1.19
N ASP A 43 2.12 15.01 -1.65
CA ASP A 43 1.03 15.94 -1.92
C ASP A 43 0.12 15.46 -3.06
N THR A 44 0.72 14.81 -4.07
CA THR A 44 -0.02 14.31 -5.24
C THR A 44 -0.74 12.98 -4.97
N ASN A 45 -0.07 12.03 -4.31
CA ASN A 45 -0.56 10.64 -4.17
C ASN A 45 -1.14 10.35 -2.79
N GLY A 46 -0.77 11.13 -1.79
CA GLY A 46 -1.30 11.03 -0.45
C GLY A 46 -0.59 10.03 0.47
N TYR A 47 0.59 9.54 0.09
CA TYR A 47 1.41 8.64 0.90
C TYR A 47 2.88 8.73 0.46
N SER A 48 3.78 8.13 1.25
CA SER A 48 5.23 8.20 1.01
C SER A 48 5.79 6.89 0.43
N PHE A 49 6.29 6.00 1.28
CA PHE A 49 6.88 4.72 0.91
C PHE A 49 6.16 3.59 1.65
N ASP A 50 5.82 2.53 0.92
CA ASP A 50 5.01 1.44 1.48
C ASP A 50 5.85 0.20 1.80
N TYR A 51 6.98 0.00 1.11
CA TYR A 51 7.74 -1.26 1.21
C TYR A 51 9.25 -1.08 1.16
N VAL A 52 9.99 -2.04 1.70
CA VAL A 52 11.45 -2.07 1.69
C VAL A 52 11.96 -3.43 1.26
N LEU A 53 12.94 -3.41 0.36
CA LEU A 53 13.81 -4.54 0.04
C LEU A 53 15.20 -4.30 0.64
N VAL A 54 15.78 -5.33 1.26
CA VAL A 54 17.12 -5.29 1.86
C VAL A 54 18.05 -6.18 1.05
N PHE A 55 19.11 -5.58 0.53
CA PHE A 55 20.16 -6.27 -0.21
C PHE A 55 21.42 -6.40 0.64
N GLN A 56 22.08 -7.54 0.53
CA GLN A 56 23.41 -7.74 1.08
C GLN A 56 24.43 -7.01 0.22
N VAL A 57 25.35 -6.28 0.85
CA VAL A 57 26.57 -5.81 0.16
C VAL A 57 27.57 -6.95 0.21
N HIS A 58 28.06 -7.34 -0.96
CA HIS A 58 29.04 -8.40 -1.13
C HIS A 58 30.40 -7.79 -1.49
N ASP A 59 31.46 -8.36 -0.94
CA ASP A 59 32.84 -8.04 -1.32
C ASP A 59 33.13 -8.55 -2.74
N GLU A 60 34.09 -7.92 -3.43
CA GLU A 60 34.46 -8.29 -4.81
C GLU A 60 34.91 -9.76 -4.95
N ALA A 61 35.43 -10.35 -3.87
CA ALA A 61 35.89 -11.74 -3.83
C ALA A 61 34.78 -12.75 -3.47
N ALA A 62 33.55 -12.30 -3.20
CA ALA A 62 32.47 -13.20 -2.79
C ALA A 62 31.99 -14.08 -3.95
N GLU A 63 31.97 -15.39 -3.75
CA GLU A 63 31.34 -16.32 -4.69
C GLU A 63 29.81 -16.26 -4.56
N LEU A 64 29.18 -15.68 -5.57
CA LEU A 64 27.71 -15.59 -5.67
C LEU A 64 27.15 -16.82 -6.39
N SER A 65 25.98 -17.27 -5.95
CA SER A 65 25.23 -18.31 -6.65
C SER A 65 24.77 -17.83 -8.04
N GLU A 66 24.47 -18.76 -8.94
CA GLU A 66 23.95 -18.43 -10.27
C GLU A 66 22.64 -17.63 -10.20
N GLN A 67 21.79 -17.92 -9.21
CA GLN A 67 20.57 -17.18 -8.93
C GLN A 67 20.86 -15.75 -8.46
N GLN A 68 21.85 -15.56 -7.59
CA GLN A 68 22.28 -14.23 -7.12
C GLN A 68 22.90 -13.39 -8.25
N LYS A 69 23.63 -14.01 -9.18
CA LYS A 69 24.15 -13.34 -10.38
C LYS A 69 23.01 -12.95 -11.33
N LYS A 70 22.06 -13.85 -11.58
CA LYS A 70 20.90 -13.62 -12.43
C LYS A 70 20.01 -12.49 -11.88
N PHE A 71 19.63 -12.59 -10.61
CA PHE A 71 18.82 -11.61 -9.90
C PHE A 71 19.69 -10.67 -9.08
N SER A 72 20.68 -10.05 -9.74
CA SER A 72 21.47 -8.97 -9.14
C SER A 72 20.56 -7.80 -8.71
N MET A 73 21.03 -6.97 -7.77
CA MET A 73 20.34 -5.74 -7.38
C MET A 73 19.97 -4.89 -8.61
N ARG A 74 20.88 -4.78 -9.59
CA ARG A 74 20.62 -4.04 -10.84
C ARG A 74 19.46 -4.65 -11.63
N THR A 75 19.44 -5.97 -11.79
CA THR A 75 18.35 -6.67 -12.49
C THR A 75 17.01 -6.40 -11.79
N ILE A 76 16.97 -6.57 -10.47
CA ILE A 76 15.77 -6.34 -9.65
C ILE A 76 15.29 -4.89 -9.80
N LEU A 77 16.18 -3.90 -9.71
CA LEU A 77 15.83 -2.49 -9.88
C LEU A 77 15.33 -2.17 -11.30
N GLN A 78 15.87 -2.81 -12.34
CA GLN A 78 15.37 -2.64 -13.71
C GLN A 78 13.95 -3.20 -13.85
N HIS A 79 13.65 -4.33 -13.24
CA HIS A 79 12.31 -4.91 -13.20
C HIS A 79 11.31 -4.00 -12.46
N LEU A 80 11.72 -3.44 -11.32
CA LEU A 80 10.92 -2.46 -10.56
C LEU A 80 10.64 -1.19 -11.38
N ALA A 81 11.68 -0.64 -12.02
CA ALA A 81 11.54 0.56 -12.86
C ALA A 81 10.64 0.31 -14.08
N ARG A 82 10.74 -0.85 -14.73
CA ARG A 82 9.85 -1.25 -15.83
C ARG A 82 8.39 -1.40 -15.38
N GLY A 83 8.18 -1.79 -14.12
CA GLY A 83 6.86 -1.87 -13.51
C GLY A 83 6.28 -0.53 -13.05
N GLY A 84 7.03 0.58 -13.19
CA GLY A 84 6.60 1.91 -12.74
C GLY A 84 6.74 2.14 -11.24
N ILE A 85 7.57 1.34 -10.55
CA ILE A 85 7.85 1.50 -9.12
C ILE A 85 9.02 2.46 -8.95
N GLU A 86 8.79 3.53 -8.18
CA GLU A 86 9.84 4.46 -7.78
C GLU A 86 10.63 3.87 -6.59
N THR A 87 11.94 3.99 -6.66
CA THR A 87 12.85 3.41 -5.66
C THR A 87 13.74 4.47 -5.03
N LYS A 88 14.00 4.33 -3.73
CA LYS A 88 14.93 5.18 -2.98
C LYS A 88 15.87 4.30 -2.15
N MET A 89 17.17 4.38 -2.46
CA MET A 89 18.17 3.52 -1.84
C MET A 89 19.05 4.27 -0.84
N PHE A 90 19.41 3.60 0.24
CA PHE A 90 20.39 4.07 1.22
C PHE A 90 21.16 2.90 1.84
N TYR A 91 22.40 3.17 2.23
CA TYR A 91 23.20 2.19 2.97
C TYR A 91 22.77 2.13 4.44
N SER A 92 22.92 0.96 5.03
CA SER A 92 22.94 0.78 6.48
C SER A 92 24.11 1.54 7.11
N ALA A 93 24.04 1.78 8.42
CA ALA A 93 25.08 2.51 9.16
C ALA A 93 26.45 1.81 9.07
N ASP A 94 26.45 0.47 9.10
CA ASP A 94 27.61 -0.41 8.95
C ASP A 94 28.01 -0.66 7.48
N ARG A 95 27.24 -0.13 6.51
CA ARG A 95 27.41 -0.35 5.06
C ARG A 95 27.38 -1.81 4.61
N GLY A 96 27.01 -2.75 5.48
CA GLY A 96 26.83 -4.15 5.12
C GLY A 96 25.57 -4.41 4.29
N HIS A 97 24.61 -3.48 4.30
CA HIS A 97 23.33 -3.65 3.64
C HIS A 97 22.92 -2.40 2.85
N VAL A 98 22.14 -2.62 1.80
CA VAL A 98 21.43 -1.56 1.07
C VAL A 98 19.94 -1.73 1.27
N PHE A 99 19.32 -0.72 1.85
CA PHE A 99 17.87 -0.61 1.96
C PHE A 99 17.33 0.10 0.73
N CYS A 100 16.37 -0.52 0.05
CA CYS A 100 15.67 0.02 -1.10
C CYS A 100 14.19 0.19 -0.73
N LYS A 101 13.79 1.45 -0.49
CA LYS A 101 12.39 1.82 -0.30
C LYS A 101 11.67 1.87 -1.64
N LEU A 102 10.45 1.35 -1.65
CA LEU A 102 9.59 1.26 -2.82
C LEU A 102 8.32 2.08 -2.61
N ARG A 103 7.86 2.73 -3.68
CA ARG A 103 6.55 3.38 -3.76
C ARG A 103 6.03 3.30 -5.19
N ALA A 104 4.70 3.32 -5.36
CA ALA A 104 4.07 3.46 -6.67
C ALA A 104 3.11 4.64 -6.65
N THR A 105 2.89 5.28 -7.81
CA THR A 105 1.90 6.35 -7.94
C THR A 105 0.48 5.80 -7.80
N LEU A 106 -0.45 6.67 -7.39
CA LEU A 106 -1.85 6.29 -7.24
C LEU A 106 -2.43 5.81 -8.57
N GLU A 107 -2.08 6.47 -9.67
CA GLU A 107 -2.46 6.04 -11.02
C GLU A 107 -2.03 4.60 -11.33
N ARG A 108 -0.80 4.24 -10.97
CA ARG A 108 -0.26 2.89 -11.20
C ARG A 108 -0.94 1.85 -10.30
N LEU A 109 -1.26 2.21 -9.06
CA LEU A 109 -2.03 1.35 -8.16
C LEU A 109 -3.44 1.13 -8.69
N SER A 110 -4.13 2.20 -9.10
CA SER A 110 -5.49 2.14 -9.63
C SER A 110 -5.61 1.26 -10.87
N LYS A 111 -4.70 1.41 -11.84
CA LYS A 111 -4.68 0.56 -13.06
C LYS A 111 -4.48 -0.92 -12.75
N GLU A 112 -3.72 -1.21 -11.71
CA GLU A 112 -3.44 -2.59 -11.32
C GLU A 112 -4.55 -3.20 -10.49
N ALA A 113 -5.14 -2.40 -9.59
CA ALA A 113 -6.32 -2.78 -8.84
C ALA A 113 -7.47 -3.13 -9.78
N ASP A 114 -7.70 -2.33 -10.82
CA ASP A 114 -8.66 -2.61 -11.89
C ASP A 114 -8.31 -3.92 -12.62
N ARG A 115 -7.06 -4.07 -13.06
CA ARG A 115 -6.60 -5.27 -13.78
C ARG A 115 -6.79 -6.58 -13.01
N ILE A 116 -6.61 -6.57 -11.68
CA ILE A 116 -6.74 -7.77 -10.84
C ILE A 116 -8.14 -7.94 -10.23
N ASP A 117 -9.12 -7.13 -10.64
CA ASP A 117 -10.45 -7.11 -10.03
C ASP A 117 -10.38 -6.91 -8.50
N TYR A 118 -9.48 -6.05 -8.03
CA TYR A 118 -9.24 -5.84 -6.59
C TYR A 118 -10.52 -5.37 -5.92
N LYS A 119 -10.90 -6.01 -4.81
CA LYS A 119 -12.14 -5.68 -4.11
C LYS A 119 -11.89 -4.55 -3.11
N VAL A 120 -12.63 -3.46 -3.28
CA VAL A 120 -12.62 -2.30 -2.38
C VAL A 120 -13.99 -2.13 -1.72
N GLU A 121 -13.99 -1.54 -0.54
CA GLU A 121 -15.22 -1.21 0.19
C GLU A 121 -15.84 0.06 -0.40
N PHE A 122 -17.17 0.10 -0.51
CA PHE A 122 -17.90 1.32 -0.85
C PHE A 122 -18.17 2.17 0.38
N ASP A 123 -18.24 3.49 0.19
CA ASP A 123 -18.72 4.41 1.19
C ASP A 123 -20.25 4.27 1.33
N PRO A 124 -20.79 3.95 2.52
CA PRO A 124 -22.22 3.70 2.68
C PRO A 124 -23.11 4.90 2.31
N SER A 125 -22.64 6.12 2.59
CA SER A 125 -23.41 7.35 2.35
C SER A 125 -23.42 7.71 0.86
N GLU A 126 -22.26 7.64 0.20
CA GLU A 126 -22.20 7.88 -1.25
C GLU A 126 -22.88 6.77 -2.04
N LEU A 127 -22.77 5.52 -1.61
CA LEU A 127 -23.44 4.40 -2.27
C LEU A 127 -24.97 4.54 -2.20
N ARG A 128 -25.51 4.95 -1.04
CA ARG A 128 -26.94 5.27 -0.89
C ARG A 128 -27.36 6.39 -1.85
N ARG A 129 -26.59 7.48 -1.90
CA ARG A 129 -26.87 8.61 -2.81
C ARG A 129 -26.89 8.17 -4.28
N ILE A 130 -25.92 7.35 -4.68
CA ILE A 130 -25.81 6.81 -6.04
C ILE A 130 -26.98 5.88 -6.34
N ALA A 131 -27.35 4.99 -5.41
CA ALA A 131 -28.48 4.09 -5.57
C ALA A 131 -29.81 4.86 -5.75
N GLU A 132 -30.05 5.89 -4.95
CA GLU A 132 -31.28 6.70 -4.99
C GLU A 132 -31.36 7.61 -6.23
N THR A 133 -30.20 8.03 -6.77
CA THR A 133 -30.13 8.82 -8.00
C THR A 133 -30.27 7.94 -9.25
N GLY A 134 -29.59 6.80 -9.26
CA GLY A 134 -29.41 5.98 -10.47
C GLY A 134 -28.43 6.61 -11.47
N TYR A 135 -28.20 5.91 -12.58
CA TYR A 135 -27.43 6.42 -13.73
C TYR A 135 -28.31 6.32 -14.99
N GLU A 136 -29.09 7.36 -15.27
CA GLU A 136 -29.98 7.40 -16.44
C GLU A 136 -29.21 7.24 -17.76
N GLU A 137 -28.01 7.83 -17.84
CA GLU A 137 -27.11 7.73 -19.00
C GLU A 137 -26.74 6.28 -19.36
N HIS A 138 -26.72 5.39 -18.36
CA HIS A 138 -26.36 3.97 -18.51
C HIS A 138 -27.59 3.06 -18.40
N ASN A 139 -28.80 3.62 -18.44
CA ASN A 139 -30.06 2.91 -18.25
C ASN A 139 -30.15 2.15 -16.90
N ILE A 140 -29.49 2.67 -15.86
CA ILE A 140 -29.53 2.14 -14.50
C ILE A 140 -30.56 2.94 -13.71
N LYS A 141 -31.69 2.31 -13.39
CA LYS A 141 -32.76 2.92 -12.60
C LYS A 141 -32.33 3.12 -11.14
N LYS A 142 -32.92 4.12 -10.49
CA LYS A 142 -32.79 4.30 -9.04
C LYS A 142 -33.29 3.07 -8.28
N ILE A 143 -32.57 2.72 -7.22
CA ILE A 143 -32.86 1.64 -6.30
C ILE A 143 -33.21 2.28 -4.96
N ASN A 144 -34.46 2.09 -4.52
CA ASN A 144 -34.90 2.50 -3.19
C ASN A 144 -35.08 1.24 -2.33
N ILE A 145 -34.21 1.07 -1.34
CA ILE A 145 -34.26 -0.06 -0.40
C ILE A 145 -35.04 0.42 0.84
N LYS A 146 -36.17 -0.24 1.14
CA LYS A 146 -36.91 0.01 2.37
C LYS A 146 -36.12 -0.59 3.54
N ASP A 147 -35.69 0.26 4.47
CA ASP A 147 -34.91 -0.15 5.63
C ASP A 147 -35.82 -0.64 6.76
N GLU A 148 -36.36 -1.83 6.57
CA GLU A 148 -37.21 -2.49 7.57
C GLU A 148 -36.31 -3.33 8.48
N HIS A 149 -35.76 -2.71 9.54
CA HIS A 149 -34.87 -3.33 10.55
C HIS A 149 -35.53 -4.46 11.39
N HIS A 150 -36.58 -5.10 10.89
CA HIS A 150 -37.32 -6.16 11.59
C HIS A 150 -36.50 -7.46 11.72
N VAL A 151 -35.48 -7.66 10.89
CA VAL A 151 -34.68 -8.90 10.83
C VAL A 151 -33.22 -8.68 11.24
N SER A 152 -32.64 -7.52 10.96
CA SER A 152 -31.23 -7.22 11.23
C SER A 152 -31.02 -5.75 11.55
N HIS A 153 -30.13 -5.47 12.49
CA HIS A 153 -29.67 -4.12 12.82
C HIS A 153 -28.64 -3.56 11.83
N ARG A 154 -28.27 -4.32 10.78
CA ARG A 154 -27.30 -3.88 9.77
C ARG A 154 -27.97 -3.00 8.73
N ASP A 155 -27.34 -1.87 8.43
CA ASP A 155 -27.76 -0.99 7.33
C ASP A 155 -27.45 -1.66 5.97
N PRO A 156 -28.37 -1.60 4.99
CA PRO A 156 -28.21 -2.26 3.69
C PRO A 156 -26.97 -1.82 2.89
N PHE A 157 -26.43 -0.63 3.14
CA PHE A 157 -25.31 -0.04 2.41
C PHE A 157 -23.96 -0.22 3.14
N GLN A 158 -23.95 -0.85 4.31
CA GLN A 158 -22.72 -1.14 5.05
C GLN A 158 -22.01 -2.40 4.55
N ASN A 159 -20.67 -2.39 4.64
CA ASN A 159 -19.80 -3.52 4.32
C ASN A 159 -20.00 -4.12 2.91
N ILE A 160 -20.35 -3.28 1.94
CA ILE A 160 -20.45 -3.69 0.54
C ILE A 160 -19.06 -3.56 -0.11
N PHE A 161 -18.63 -4.65 -0.75
CA PHE A 161 -17.37 -4.71 -1.49
C PHE A 161 -17.65 -4.97 -2.97
N ALA A 162 -16.94 -4.25 -3.83
CA ALA A 162 -17.01 -4.41 -5.27
C ALA A 162 -15.61 -4.34 -5.90
N LYS A 163 -15.51 -4.77 -7.15
CA LYS A 163 -14.29 -4.63 -7.93
C LYS A 163 -13.97 -3.15 -8.11
N PHE A 164 -12.70 -2.81 -7.96
CA PHE A 164 -12.19 -1.48 -8.26
C PHE A 164 -12.17 -1.28 -9.77
N ASP A 165 -12.59 -0.10 -10.19
CA ASP A 165 -12.61 0.35 -11.58
C ASP A 165 -12.14 1.81 -11.58
N VAL A 166 -11.26 2.13 -12.55
CA VAL A 166 -10.69 3.46 -12.77
C VAL A 166 -11.71 4.49 -13.30
N GLU A 167 -12.93 4.07 -13.63
CA GLU A 167 -13.97 4.93 -14.14
C GLU A 167 -14.28 6.11 -13.18
N PRO A 168 -14.20 7.38 -13.64
CA PRO A 168 -14.35 8.55 -12.78
C PRO A 168 -15.68 8.62 -12.01
N ARG A 169 -16.77 8.05 -12.56
CA ARG A 169 -18.08 8.04 -11.89
C ARG A 169 -18.09 7.22 -10.61
N LEU A 170 -17.26 6.18 -10.54
CA LEU A 170 -17.18 5.27 -9.39
C LEU A 170 -16.23 5.78 -8.32
N ALA A 171 -15.36 6.75 -8.64
CA ALA A 171 -14.39 7.31 -7.69
C ALA A 171 -15.03 7.92 -6.43
N ALA A 172 -16.28 8.38 -6.51
CA ALA A 172 -17.04 8.87 -5.36
C ALA A 172 -17.66 7.73 -4.53
N ALA A 173 -17.96 6.58 -5.14
CA ALA A 173 -18.59 5.44 -4.47
C ALA A 173 -17.62 4.72 -3.53
N TYR A 174 -16.32 4.69 -3.85
CA TYR A 174 -15.33 3.98 -3.04
C TYR A 174 -15.09 4.66 -1.70
N ARG A 175 -14.96 3.83 -0.65
CA ARG A 175 -14.56 4.28 0.68
C ARG A 175 -13.14 4.80 0.63
N LYS A 176 -12.92 5.96 1.26
CA LYS A 176 -11.64 6.67 1.26
C LYS A 176 -10.98 6.61 2.64
N TYR A 177 -9.66 6.47 2.65
CA TYR A 177 -8.85 6.28 3.85
C TYR A 177 -7.76 7.35 3.97
N GLY A 178 -7.25 7.52 5.20
CA GLY A 178 -6.16 8.43 5.51
C GLY A 178 -6.51 9.92 5.39
N SER A 179 -5.51 10.78 5.58
CA SER A 179 -5.65 12.24 5.43
C SER A 179 -5.96 12.64 3.99
N ASN A 180 -5.49 11.86 3.03
CA ASN A 180 -5.51 12.20 1.61
C ASN A 180 -6.65 11.53 0.84
N GLN A 181 -7.57 10.88 1.55
CA GLN A 181 -8.85 10.42 1.02
C GLN A 181 -8.71 9.53 -0.23
N ILE A 182 -7.84 8.53 -0.14
CA ILE A 182 -7.58 7.56 -1.22
C ILE A 182 -8.34 6.25 -1.00
N PRO A 183 -8.72 5.52 -2.08
CA PRO A 183 -9.51 4.30 -1.97
C PRO A 183 -8.71 3.05 -1.52
N PHE A 184 -7.42 3.21 -1.19
CA PHE A 184 -6.51 2.13 -0.82
C PHE A 184 -5.91 2.37 0.58
N ARG A 185 -6.04 1.40 1.48
CA ARG A 185 -5.36 1.40 2.79
C ARG A 185 -3.87 1.09 2.60
N GLY A 186 -3.03 1.38 3.60
CA GLY A 186 -1.60 1.04 3.56
C GLY A 186 -1.34 -0.44 3.25
N VAL A 187 -2.17 -1.32 3.81
CA VAL A 187 -2.12 -2.78 3.59
C VAL A 187 -2.48 -3.16 2.15
N ASP A 188 -3.41 -2.42 1.53
CA ASP A 188 -3.86 -2.67 0.16
C ASP A 188 -2.80 -2.24 -0.88
N ARG A 189 -2.11 -1.12 -0.61
CA ARG A 189 -1.08 -0.57 -1.49
C ARG A 189 0.10 -1.53 -1.67
N TYR A 190 0.41 -2.32 -0.66
CA TYR A 190 1.43 -3.38 -0.74
C TYR A 190 1.01 -4.54 -1.67
N VAL A 191 -0.23 -5.00 -1.56
CA VAL A 191 -0.74 -6.13 -2.36
C VAL A 191 -0.74 -5.79 -3.85
N SER A 192 -1.11 -4.56 -4.21
CA SER A 192 -1.15 -4.08 -5.60
C SER A 192 0.24 -3.79 -6.21
N THR A 193 1.26 -3.45 -5.41
CA THR A 193 2.58 -3.09 -5.94
C THR A 193 3.49 -4.27 -6.24
N LEU A 194 3.40 -5.38 -5.49
CA LEU A 194 4.49 -6.38 -5.48
C LEU A 194 4.04 -7.84 -5.62
N TRP A 195 2.77 -8.16 -5.38
CA TRP A 195 2.37 -9.55 -5.21
C TRP A 195 1.63 -10.11 -6.41
N GLN A 196 2.38 -10.49 -7.44
CA GLN A 196 1.89 -11.49 -8.38
C GLN A 196 2.94 -12.56 -8.56
N ASN A 197 2.54 -13.78 -8.20
CA ASN A 197 3.27 -14.98 -8.52
C ASN A 197 3.49 -15.01 -10.05
N PRO A 198 4.75 -15.08 -10.53
CA PRO A 198 5.04 -15.24 -11.95
C PRO A 198 4.38 -16.49 -12.57
N SER A 199 3.96 -17.45 -11.74
CA SER A 199 3.23 -18.64 -12.19
C SER A 199 1.78 -18.39 -12.59
N GLU A 200 1.16 -17.31 -12.10
CA GLU A 200 -0.25 -16.96 -12.38
C GLU A 200 -0.35 -15.89 -13.47
N THR A 201 0.64 -15.01 -13.60
CA THR A 201 0.65 -14.00 -14.67
C THR A 201 1.58 -14.39 -15.81
N ARG A 202 0.94 -14.67 -16.96
CA ARG A 202 1.56 -14.92 -18.26
C ARG A 202 2.25 -13.67 -18.85
N GLY A 203 3.07 -12.98 -18.05
CA GLY A 203 3.77 -11.75 -18.47
C GLY A 203 2.89 -10.49 -18.52
N GLU A 204 1.64 -10.57 -18.05
CA GLU A 204 0.70 -9.45 -18.08
C GLU A 204 0.62 -8.80 -16.69
N GLY A 205 1.22 -7.61 -16.59
CA GLY A 205 1.16 -6.70 -15.44
C GLY A 205 1.96 -7.15 -14.20
N GLY A 206 2.82 -6.25 -13.71
CA GLY A 206 3.70 -6.46 -12.56
C GLY A 206 5.19 -6.30 -12.88
N CYS A 207 6.05 -6.47 -11.87
CA CYS A 207 7.51 -6.39 -12.04
C CYS A 207 8.16 -7.71 -12.44
N GLY A 208 7.41 -8.82 -12.46
CA GLY A 208 7.95 -10.15 -12.78
C GLY A 208 8.97 -10.65 -11.77
N LEU A 209 8.82 -10.28 -10.50
CA LEU A 209 9.69 -10.66 -9.40
C LEU A 209 8.90 -11.48 -8.38
N ASN A 210 9.43 -12.64 -8.00
CA ASN A 210 8.87 -13.43 -6.90
C ASN A 210 9.69 -13.18 -5.63
N LEU A 211 9.14 -12.41 -4.69
CA LEU A 211 9.84 -12.07 -3.45
C LEU A 211 10.21 -13.32 -2.62
N SER A 212 9.34 -14.33 -2.60
CA SER A 212 9.57 -15.57 -1.86
C SER A 212 10.76 -16.35 -2.41
N GLU A 213 10.89 -16.41 -3.74
CA GLU A 213 12.05 -17.03 -4.40
C GLU A 213 13.32 -16.22 -4.17
N LEU A 214 13.25 -14.90 -4.28
CA LEU A 214 14.40 -14.02 -4.07
C LEU A 214 14.92 -14.07 -2.63
N LEU A 215 14.03 -14.23 -1.64
CA LEU A 215 14.41 -14.42 -0.23
C LEU A 215 15.01 -15.82 -0.01
N ARG A 216 14.37 -16.86 -0.54
CA ARG A 216 14.86 -18.25 -0.42
C ARG A 216 16.25 -18.42 -1.04
N ASP A 217 16.45 -17.83 -2.22
CA ASP A 217 17.69 -17.95 -2.99
C ASP A 217 18.77 -16.95 -2.51
N LYS A 218 18.50 -16.21 -1.42
CA LYS A 218 19.40 -15.22 -0.79
C LYS A 218 19.83 -14.09 -1.74
N CYS A 219 19.00 -13.75 -2.71
CA CYS A 219 19.14 -12.54 -3.53
C CYS A 219 18.70 -11.30 -2.72
N LEU A 220 17.76 -11.50 -1.80
CA LEU A 220 17.32 -10.52 -0.81
C LEU A 220 17.59 -11.05 0.60
N VAL A 221 17.97 -10.16 1.52
CA VAL A 221 18.12 -10.47 2.95
C VAL A 221 16.77 -10.41 3.64
N ALA A 222 15.99 -9.37 3.35
CA ALA A 222 14.69 -9.15 3.93
C ALA A 222 13.81 -8.32 2.98
N ALA A 223 12.50 -8.47 3.15
CA ALA A 223 11.48 -7.72 2.44
C ALA A 223 10.31 -7.49 3.39
N PHE A 224 9.95 -6.24 3.66
CA PHE A 224 8.90 -5.93 4.64
C PHE A 224 8.21 -4.58 4.37
N PRO A 225 6.93 -4.44 4.75
CA PRO A 225 6.20 -3.18 4.63
C PRO A 225 6.68 -2.15 5.65
N LEU A 226 6.53 -0.87 5.32
CA LEU A 226 6.81 0.22 6.23
C LEU A 226 5.57 0.64 7.00
N HIS A 227 5.76 0.99 8.27
CA HIS A 227 4.72 1.57 9.10
C HIS A 227 4.53 3.05 8.77
N GLU A 228 3.25 3.47 8.68
CA GLU A 228 2.89 4.88 8.70
C GLU A 228 2.77 5.34 10.17
N PRO A 229 3.71 6.17 10.68
CA PRO A 229 3.77 6.53 12.09
C PRO A 229 2.54 7.30 12.56
N ALA A 230 1.95 8.13 11.69
CA ALA A 230 0.77 8.93 12.05
C ALA A 230 -0.48 8.07 12.29
N GLU A 231 -0.69 7.04 11.48
CA GLU A 231 -1.80 6.09 11.69
C GLU A 231 -1.53 5.17 12.87
N LEU A 232 -0.27 4.72 13.03
CA LEU A 232 0.12 3.86 14.14
C LEU A 232 -0.07 4.54 15.50
N GLU A 233 0.34 5.80 15.65
CA GLU A 233 0.16 6.54 16.91
C GLU A 233 -1.32 6.80 17.21
N LYS A 234 -2.15 7.08 16.20
CA LYS A 234 -3.62 7.19 16.37
C LYS A 234 -4.23 5.88 16.86
N LEU A 235 -3.85 4.75 16.23
CA LEU A 235 -4.31 3.44 16.64
C LEU A 235 -3.83 3.11 18.04
N ARG A 236 -2.55 3.37 18.35
CA ARG A 236 -1.95 3.14 19.66
C ARG A 236 -2.65 3.91 20.76
N GLY A 237 -2.97 5.19 20.53
CA GLY A 237 -3.71 6.01 21.48
C GLY A 237 -5.09 5.46 21.81
N LYS A 238 -5.83 4.98 20.80
CA LYS A 238 -7.15 4.35 20.99
C LYS A 238 -7.05 2.99 21.68
N TRP A 239 -6.08 2.17 21.27
CA TRP A 239 -6.01 0.76 21.63
C TRP A 239 -5.37 0.52 23.01
N PHE A 240 -4.33 1.26 23.38
CA PHE A 240 -3.58 1.08 24.63
C PHE A 240 -3.95 2.12 25.71
N SER A 241 -5.17 2.63 25.69
CA SER A 241 -5.66 3.53 26.74
C SER A 241 -5.78 2.78 28.08
N TRP A 242 -5.42 3.44 29.19
CA TRP A 242 -5.36 2.83 30.53
C TRP A 242 -6.68 2.22 31.03
N ASN A 243 -7.83 2.65 30.49
CA ASN A 243 -9.17 2.15 30.85
C ASN A 243 -9.75 1.19 29.80
N PHE A 244 -8.90 0.52 29.03
CA PHE A 244 -9.34 -0.32 27.93
C PHE A 244 -9.79 -1.70 28.42
N ALA A 245 -11.07 -1.99 28.23
CA ALA A 245 -11.59 -3.33 28.42
C ALA A 245 -11.22 -4.21 27.20
N PRO A 246 -10.70 -5.44 27.40
CA PRO A 246 -10.17 -6.25 26.31
C PRO A 246 -11.19 -6.65 25.23
N TRP A 247 -12.49 -6.56 25.52
CA TRP A 247 -13.58 -6.83 24.57
C TRP A 247 -13.99 -5.61 23.75
N ASN A 248 -13.59 -4.39 24.13
CA ASN A 248 -13.94 -3.16 23.41
C ASN A 248 -12.81 -2.71 22.47
N GLN A 249 -12.28 -3.65 21.67
CA GLN A 249 -11.16 -3.35 20.79
C GLN A 249 -11.57 -2.54 19.56
N PRO A 250 -10.73 -1.61 19.08
CA PRO A 250 -10.96 -0.90 17.83
C PRO A 250 -10.68 -1.83 16.64
N LEU A 251 -11.52 -2.85 16.47
CA LEU A 251 -11.33 -3.93 15.50
C LEU A 251 -11.25 -3.43 14.07
N TRP A 252 -12.04 -2.40 13.74
CA TRP A 252 -12.04 -1.78 12.41
C TRP A 252 -10.72 -1.08 12.12
N GLU A 253 -10.20 -0.29 13.07
CA GLU A 253 -8.91 0.38 12.89
C GLU A 253 -7.73 -0.61 12.88
N ILE A 254 -7.81 -1.71 13.66
CA ILE A 254 -6.81 -2.80 13.58
C ILE A 254 -6.87 -3.47 12.22
N LYS A 255 -8.07 -3.79 11.72
CA LYS A 255 -8.30 -4.38 10.39
C LYS A 255 -7.77 -3.46 9.29
N ASP A 256 -8.05 -2.17 9.38
CA ASP A 256 -7.66 -1.22 8.35
C ASP A 256 -6.15 -0.94 8.33
N TYR A 257 -5.46 -1.11 9.45
CA TYR A 257 -4.01 -0.91 9.55
C TYR A 257 -3.17 -2.17 9.32
N PHE A 258 -3.59 -3.32 9.86
CA PHE A 258 -2.84 -4.59 9.77
C PHE A 258 -3.41 -5.60 8.77
N GLY A 259 -4.62 -5.33 8.26
CA GLY A 259 -5.34 -6.22 7.36
C GLY A 259 -6.30 -7.16 8.08
N GLU A 260 -7.11 -7.86 7.27
CA GLU A 260 -8.24 -8.67 7.72
C GLU A 260 -7.81 -9.84 8.61
N LYS A 261 -6.68 -10.47 8.30
CA LYS A 261 -6.20 -11.64 9.06
C LYS A 261 -5.85 -11.27 10.50
N VAL A 262 -5.18 -10.14 10.69
CA VAL A 262 -4.81 -9.63 12.02
C VAL A 262 -6.05 -9.10 12.74
N GLY A 263 -6.92 -8.36 12.03
CA GLY A 263 -8.20 -7.91 12.59
C GLY A 263 -9.07 -9.06 13.11
N LEU A 264 -9.17 -10.16 12.36
CA LEU A 264 -9.92 -11.36 12.75
C LEU A 264 -9.30 -12.04 13.99
N TYR A 265 -7.97 -12.11 14.05
CA TYR A 265 -7.28 -12.66 15.22
C TYR A 265 -7.62 -11.88 16.50
N PHE A 266 -7.58 -10.54 16.45
CA PHE A 266 -7.93 -9.71 17.62
C PHE A 266 -9.42 -9.72 17.94
N ALA A 267 -10.29 -9.85 16.92
CA ALA A 267 -11.73 -10.04 17.13
C ALA A 267 -12.00 -11.34 17.91
N TRP A 268 -11.37 -12.44 17.50
CA TRP A 268 -11.48 -13.72 18.21
C TRP A 268 -10.90 -13.64 19.63
N LEU A 269 -9.76 -12.96 19.81
CA LEU A 269 -9.14 -12.80 21.12
C LEU A 269 -10.02 -12.03 22.11
N GLY A 270 -10.67 -10.94 21.66
CA GLY A 270 -11.58 -10.16 22.48
C GLY A 270 -12.79 -10.97 22.96
N GLU A 271 -13.39 -11.77 22.07
CA GLU A 271 -14.50 -12.66 22.40
C GLU A 271 -14.07 -13.75 23.40
N TYR A 272 -12.90 -14.35 23.19
CA TYR A 272 -12.37 -15.38 24.08
C TYR A 272 -12.13 -14.83 25.51
N GLN A 273 -11.59 -13.63 25.63
CA GLN A 273 -11.34 -12.98 26.92
C GLN A 273 -12.64 -12.58 27.63
N TRP A 274 -13.64 -12.11 26.88
CA TRP A 274 -14.97 -11.84 27.41
C TRP A 274 -15.61 -13.09 28.03
N HIS A 275 -15.64 -14.20 27.28
CA HIS A 275 -16.17 -15.47 27.75
C HIS A 275 -15.43 -15.98 29.00
N SER A 276 -14.09 -15.93 29.00
CA SER A 276 -13.28 -16.36 30.16
C SER A 276 -13.54 -15.50 31.40
N SER A 277 -13.77 -14.19 31.23
CA SER A 277 -14.10 -13.29 32.33
C SER A 277 -15.46 -13.58 32.96
N LEU A 278 -16.43 -14.07 32.18
CA LEU A 278 -17.75 -14.45 32.67
C LEU A 278 -17.70 -15.75 33.49
N GLU A 279 -16.91 -16.73 33.05
CA GLU A 279 -16.70 -17.99 33.80
C GLU A 279 -15.96 -17.78 35.13
N SER A 280 -15.09 -16.77 35.21
CA SER A 280 -14.32 -16.44 36.42
C SER A 280 -15.18 -15.80 37.55
N HIS A 281 -16.39 -15.34 37.23
CA HIS A 281 -17.31 -14.68 38.18
C HIS A 281 -18.50 -15.58 38.58
N CYS A 282 -18.52 -16.85 38.15
CA CYS A 282 -19.43 -17.91 38.62
C CYS A 282 -18.70 -18.85 39.57
#